data_AF-A0A920MUK1-F1
#
_entry.id   AF-A0A920MUK1-F1
#
_cell.length_a   1.000
_cell.length_b   1.000
_cell.length_c   1.000
_cell.angle_alpha   90.00
_cell.angle_beta   90.00
_cell.angle_gamma   90.00
#
_symmetry.space_group_name_H-M   'P 1'
#
loop_
_entity.id
_entity.type
_entity.pdbx_description
1 polymer ?
#
loop_
_entity_poly.entity_id
_entity_poly.type
_entity_poly.pdbx_seq_one_letter_code
_entity_poly.pdbx_strand_id
1 'polypeptide(L)' 'MDEAIDVLENTLDYNKNNNMIYMKLGKAYSENSDFEDAVDVFEELFKLDRNNYRVAILVSENNIQMEEFMQHMIGQ' A
#
# COMPACT_ATOMS: atom_id res chain seq x y z
N MET A 1 -7.05 -1.36 -12.73
CA MET A 1 -6.32 -1.20 -11.46
C MET A 1 -5.20 -2.19 -11.41
N ASP A 2 -5.54 -3.45 -11.65
CA ASP A 2 -4.65 -4.60 -11.70
C ASP A 2 -3.45 -4.41 -12.64
N GLU A 3 -3.64 -3.87 -13.85
CA GLU A 3 -2.51 -3.61 -14.78
C GLU A 3 -1.43 -2.66 -14.21
N ALA A 4 -1.81 -1.70 -13.37
CA ALA A 4 -0.84 -0.78 -12.75
C ALA A 4 -0.06 -1.47 -11.63
N ILE A 5 -0.73 -2.33 -10.87
CA ILE A 5 -0.13 -3.16 -9.82
C ILE A 5 0.88 -4.13 -10.46
N ASP A 6 0.48 -4.87 -11.50
CA ASP A 6 1.34 -5.81 -12.22
C ASP A 6 2.62 -5.15 -12.74
N VAL A 7 2.51 -3.96 -13.35
CA VAL A 7 3.67 -3.22 -13.86
C VAL A 7 4.60 -2.78 -12.72
N LEU A 8 4.04 -2.35 -11.59
CA LEU A 8 4.82 -1.88 -10.44
C LEU A 8 5.54 -3.03 -9.73
N GLU A 9 4.87 -4.17 -9.53
CA GLU A 9 5.48 -5.41 -9.00
C GLU A 9 6.64 -5.87 -9.87
N ASN A 10 6.43 -5.99 -11.19
CA ASN A 10 7.48 -6.35 -12.12
C ASN A 10 8.66 -5.37 -12.06
N THR A 11 8.40 -4.07 -11.84
CA THR A 11 9.48 -3.07 -11.74
C THR A 11 10.27 -3.21 -10.43
N LEU A 12 9.62 -3.59 -9.32
CA LEU A 12 10.30 -3.86 -8.04
C LEU A 12 11.31 -5.00 -8.18
N ASP A 13 11.01 -6.03 -8.96
CA ASP A 13 11.93 -7.16 -9.19
C ASP A 13 13.29 -6.72 -9.77
N TYR A 14 13.30 -5.68 -10.60
CA TYR A 14 14.51 -5.10 -11.17
C TYR A 14 15.15 -4.01 -10.29
N ASN A 15 14.38 -3.31 -9.46
CA ASN A 15 14.87 -2.22 -8.62
C ASN A 15 14.21 -2.18 -7.23
N LYS A 16 14.70 -3.07 -6.36
CA LYS A 16 14.17 -3.32 -5.00
C LYS A 16 14.38 -2.19 -3.98
N ASN A 17 15.14 -1.15 -4.31
CA ASN A 17 15.46 -0.06 -3.37
C ASN A 17 14.87 1.29 -3.80
N ASN A 18 13.86 1.28 -4.66
CA ASN A 18 13.25 2.51 -5.15
C ASN A 18 11.98 2.85 -4.37
N ASN A 19 12.13 3.75 -3.39
CA ASN A 19 11.05 4.26 -2.54
C ASN A 19 9.81 4.74 -3.32
N MET A 20 10.00 5.29 -4.52
CA MET A 20 8.90 5.77 -5.35
C MET A 20 8.02 4.61 -5.85
N ILE A 21 8.61 3.45 -6.13
CA ILE A 21 7.85 2.30 -6.63
C ILE A 21 6.98 1.75 -5.50
N TYR A 22 7.53 1.55 -4.31
CA TYR A 22 6.73 1.15 -3.13
C TYR A 22 5.61 2.14 -2.83
N MET A 23 5.89 3.45 -2.89
CA MET A 23 4.86 4.48 -2.68
C MET A 23 3.72 4.39 -3.71
N LYS A 24 4.04 4.12 -4.97
CA LYS A 24 3.02 3.97 -6.03
C LYS A 24 2.24 2.66 -5.90
N LEU A 25 2.93 1.57 -5.56
CA LEU A 25 2.33 0.25 -5.43
C LEU A 25 1.38 0.19 -4.25
N GLY A 26 1.79 0.68 -3.07
CA GLY A 26 0.92 0.71 -1.89
C GLY A 26 -0.32 1.59 -2.10
N LYS A 27 -0.19 2.69 -2.86
CA LYS A 27 -1.36 3.49 -3.26
C LYS A 27 -2.27 2.76 -4.22
N ALA A 28 -1.72 2.04 -5.20
CA ALA A 28 -2.51 1.29 -6.16
C ALA A 28 -3.33 0.19 -5.47
N TYR A 29 -2.73 -0.56 -4.54
CA TYR A 29 -3.47 -1.52 -3.69
C TYR A 29 -4.54 -0.83 -2.84
N SER A 30 -4.20 0.29 -2.18
CA SER A 30 -5.15 1.05 -1.35
C SER A 30 -6.37 1.50 -2.14
N GLU A 31 -6.16 2.06 -3.33
CA GLU A 31 -7.24 2.48 -4.21
C GLU A 31 -8.05 1.27 -4.71
N ASN A 32 -7.44 0.09 -4.85
CA ASN A 32 -8.12 -1.15 -5.26
C ASN A 32 -8.89 -1.82 -4.12
N SER A 33 -8.89 -1.22 -2.91
CA SER A 33 -9.42 -1.80 -1.67
C SER A 33 -8.66 -3.03 -1.16
N ASP A 34 -7.46 -3.29 -1.69
CA ASP A 34 -6.53 -4.32 -1.21
C ASP A 34 -5.72 -3.74 -0.05
N PHE A 35 -6.41 -3.42 1.05
CA PHE A 35 -5.83 -2.62 2.15
C PHE A 35 -4.69 -3.34 2.88
N GLU A 36 -4.74 -4.66 2.99
CA GLU A 36 -3.68 -5.47 3.62
C GLU A 36 -2.38 -5.40 2.81
N ASP A 37 -2.45 -5.63 1.50
CA ASP A 37 -1.30 -5.53 0.60
C ASP A 37 -0.74 -4.10 0.56
N ALA A 38 -1.60 -3.09 0.62
CA ALA A 38 -1.19 -1.70 0.72
C ALA A 38 -0.34 -1.44 1.98
N VAL A 39 -0.77 -1.95 3.14
CA VAL A 39 -0.05 -1.81 4.42
C VAL A 39 1.30 -2.51 4.34
N ASP A 40 1.36 -3.75 3.85
CA ASP A 40 2.61 -4.51 3.73
C ASP A 40 3.65 -3.76 2.86
N VAL A 41 3.22 -3.22 1.73
CA VAL A 41 4.11 -2.44 0.84
C VAL A 41 4.58 -1.15 1.52
N PHE A 42 3.71 -0.47 2.27
CA PHE A 42 4.10 0.72 3.02
C PHE A 42 5.06 0.38 4.17
N GLU A 43 4.92 -0.76 4.84
CA GLU A 43 5.88 -1.20 5.86
C GLU A 43 7.27 -1.47 5.27
N GLU A 44 7.34 -2.07 4.08
CA GLU A 44 8.61 -2.22 3.34
C GLU A 44 9.23 -0.86 2.97
N LEU A 45 8.41 0.10 2.52
CA LEU A 45 8.87 1.47 2.28
C LEU A 45 9.43 2.12 3.55
N PHE A 46 8.79 1.91 4.69
CA PHE A 46 9.27 2.43 5.97
C PHE A 46 10.62 1.80 6.36
N LYS A 47 10.84 0.50 6.09
CA LYS A 47 12.14 -0.15 6.33
C LYS A 47 13.25 0.47 5.49
N LEU A 48 12.95 0.87 4.25
CA LEU A 48 13.89 1.53 3.34
C LEU A 48 14.16 2.99 3.73
N ASP A 49 13.14 3.74 4.17
CA ASP A 49 13.25 5.13 4.58
C ASP A 49 12.48 5.41 5.88
N ARG A 50 13.14 5.09 6.99
CA ARG A 50 12.59 5.24 8.35
C ARG A 50 12.29 6.69 8.74
N ASN A 51 12.81 7.67 8.01
CA ASN A 51 12.56 9.09 8.29
C ASN A 51 11.30 9.61 7.58
N ASN A 52 10.70 8.81 6.70
CA ASN A 52 9.50 9.17 5.98
C ASN A 52 8.25 8.94 6.85
N TYR A 53 7.98 9.89 7.75
CA TYR A 53 6.80 9.87 8.63
C TYR A 53 5.47 9.80 7.88
N ARG A 54 5.45 10.19 6.59
CA ARG A 54 4.25 10.09 5.75
C ARG A 54 3.78 8.64 5.59
N VAL A 55 4.70 7.68 5.68
CA VAL A 55 4.37 6.26 5.54
C VAL A 55 3.47 5.79 6.69
N ALA A 56 3.72 6.24 7.92
CA ALA A 56 2.88 5.92 9.07
C ALA A 56 1.45 6.48 8.92
N ILE A 57 1.29 7.63 8.25
CA ILE A 57 -0.03 8.20 7.94
C ILE A 57 -0.78 7.27 6.97
N LEU A 58 -0.11 6.83 5.90
CA LEU A 58 -0.71 5.94 4.88
C LEU A 58 -1.12 4.58 5.47
N VAL A 59 -0.31 3.99 6.35
CA VAL A 59 -0.66 2.76 7.08
C VAL A 59 -1.89 2.97 7.95
N SER A 60 -1.95 4.08 8.68
CA SER A 60 -3.10 4.41 9.53
C SER A 60 -4.37 4.62 8.70
N GLU A 61 -4.28 5.33 7.57
CA GLU A 61 -5.38 5.55 6.63
C GLU A 61 -5.90 4.23 6.03
N ASN A 62 -5.02 3.30 5.67
CA ASN A 62 -5.43 2.00 5.13
C ASN A 62 -6.10 1.12 6.18
N ASN A 63 -5.60 1.12 7.41
CA ASN A 63 -6.25 0.38 8.51
C ASN A 63 -7.66 0.92 8.82
N ILE A 64 -7.85 2.24 8.80
CA ILE A 64 -9.18 2.86 8.98
C ILE A 64 -10.12 2.46 7.83
N GLN A 65 -9.66 2.57 6.58
CA GLN A 65 -10.47 2.18 5.42
C GLN A 65 -10.83 0.69 5.44
N MET A 66 -9.90 -0.17 5.85
CA MET A 66 -10.15 -1.60 6.02
C MET A 66 -11.23 -1.86 7.07
N GLU A 67 -11.16 -1.20 8.23
CA GLU A 67 -12.18 -1.31 9.27
C GLU A 67 -13.56 -0.84 8.77
N GLU A 68 -13.62 0.32 8.14
CA GLU A 68 -14.85 0.85 7.54
C GLU A 68 -15.42 -0.10 6.50
N PHE A 69 -14.59 -0.63 5.59
CA PHE A 69 -15.00 -1.58 4.56
C PHE A 69 -15.58 -2.86 5.18
N MET A 70 -14.92 -3.43 6.19
CA MET A 70 -15.42 -4.60 6.91
C MET A 70 -16.76 -4.35 7.61
N GLN A 71 -16.94 -3.19 8.25
CA GLN A 71 -18.21 -2.83 8.89
C GLN A 71 -19.36 -2.77 7.87
N HIS A 72 -19.12 -2.23 6.67
CA HIS A 72 -20.13 -2.17 5.61
C HIS A 72 -20.45 -3.54 5.00
N MET A 73 -19.48 -4.48 4.96
CA MET A 73 -19.72 -5.84 4.47
C MET A 73 -20.50 -6.72 5.46
N ILE A 74 -20.29 -6.54 6.77
CA ILE A 74 -20.98 -7.31 7.82
C ILE A 74 -22.39 -6.75 8.10
N GLY A 75 -22.63 -5.48 7.77
CA GLY A 75 -23.89 -4.77 8.02
C GLY A 75 -25.06 -5.05 7.06
N GLN A 76 -24.99 -6.08 6.20
CA GLN A 76 -26.07 -6.50 5.29
C GLN A 76 -26.69 -7.84 5.68
#